data_AF-A0A2A8HQL8-F1
#
_entry.id   AF-A0A2A8HQL8-F1
#
_cell.length_a   1.000
_cell.length_b   1.000
_cell.length_c   1.000
_cell.angle_alpha   90.00
_cell.angle_beta   90.00
_cell.angle_gamma   90.00
#
_symmetry.space_group_name_H-M   'P 1'
#
loop_
_entity.id
_entity.type
_entity.pdbx_description
1 polymer ?
#
loop_
_entity_poly.entity_id
_entity_poly.type
_entity_poly.pdbx_seq_one_letter_code
_entity_poly.pdbx_strand_id
1 'polypeptide(L)' 'MAHLKAVTAPVLLIWGMRDYVLRPDEEGRALESYLSNAKSRSFVALETVGHYPPMESPEAVADLIDAYIRRDR' A
#
# COMPACT_ATOMS: atom_id res chain seq x y z
N MET A 1 -12.48 11.53 6.36
CA MET A 1 -12.56 10.26 5.60
C MET A 1 -13.52 10.27 4.41
N ALA A 2 -14.40 11.25 4.23
CA ALA A 2 -15.34 11.27 3.09
C ALA A 2 -14.64 11.14 1.71
N HIS A 3 -13.49 11.78 1.53
CA HIS A 3 -12.71 11.69 0.29
C HIS A 3 -12.10 10.30 0.03
N LEU A 4 -11.48 9.66 1.04
CA LEU A 4 -10.91 8.31 0.87
C LEU A 4 -12.01 7.25 0.66
N LYS A 5 -13.18 7.43 1.30
CA LYS A 5 -14.37 6.60 1.04
C LYS A 5 -14.96 6.79 -0.37
N ALA A 6 -14.67 7.90 -1.04
CA ALA A 6 -15.13 8.12 -2.41
C ALA A 6 -14.26 7.40 -3.45
N VAL A 7 -13.11 6.84 -3.06
CA VAL A 7 -12.25 6.06 -3.95
C VAL A 7 -12.95 4.74 -4.28
N THR A 8 -13.21 4.52 -5.57
CA THR A 8 -13.81 3.27 -6.09
C THR A 8 -12.86 2.50 -7.00
N ALA A 9 -11.73 3.10 -7.40
CA ALA A 9 -10.68 2.40 -8.15
C ALA A 9 -10.04 1.28 -7.31
N PRO A 10 -9.46 0.25 -7.93
CA PRO A 10 -8.50 -0.63 -7.26
C PRO A 10 -7.39 0.20 -6.58
N VAL A 11 -6.99 -0.19 -5.37
CA VAL A 11 -5.84 0.40 -4.66
C VAL A 11 -4.78 -0.64 -4.29
N LEU A 12 -3.51 -0.28 -4.49
CA LEU A 12 -2.33 -0.97 -3.98
C LEU A 12 -1.69 -0.11 -2.89
N LEU A 13 -1.45 -0.70 -1.73
CA LEU A 13 -0.70 -0.15 -0.61
C LEU A 13 0.56 -0.99 -0.45
N ILE A 14 1.73 -0.38 -0.55
CA ILE A 14 3.02 -1.02 -0.28
C ILE A 14 3.56 -0.41 1.01
N TRP A 15 3.90 -1.25 1.99
CA TRP A 15 4.31 -0.79 3.32
C TRP A 15 5.54 -1.54 3.81
N GLY A 16 6.52 -0.83 4.35
CA GLY A 16 7.67 -1.44 5.02
C GLY A 16 7.34 -1.79 6.46
N MET A 17 7.58 -3.04 6.86
CA MET A 17 7.18 -3.51 8.19
C MET A 17 8.10 -3.03 9.33
N ARG A 18 9.20 -2.36 8.99
CA ARG A 18 10.13 -1.73 9.94
C ARG A 18 9.94 -0.21 10.03
N ASP A 19 8.81 0.31 9.55
CA ASP A 19 8.48 1.72 9.67
C ASP A 19 8.17 2.10 11.14
N TYR A 20 9.08 2.87 11.75
CA TYR A 20 8.94 3.40 13.11
C TYR A 20 8.22 4.76 13.16
N VAL A 21 7.98 5.39 12.01
CA VAL A 21 7.30 6.69 11.89
C VAL A 21 5.81 6.48 11.66
N LEU A 22 5.43 5.62 10.72
CA LEU A 22 4.06 5.22 10.44
C LEU A 22 3.95 3.70 10.58
N ARG A 23 3.54 3.25 11.77
CA ARG A 23 3.58 1.84 12.12
C ARG A 23 2.57 1.06 11.27
N PRO A 24 2.97 -0.10 10.72
CA PRO A 24 2.11 -0.86 9.81
C PRO A 24 0.80 -1.30 10.44
N ASP A 25 0.86 -1.78 11.69
CA ASP A 25 -0.29 -2.37 12.40
C ASP A 25 -1.32 -1.34 12.87
N GLU A 26 -0.95 -0.07 12.90
CA GLU A 26 -1.84 1.03 13.31
C GLU A 26 -2.13 1.94 12.13
N GLU A 27 -1.16 2.76 11.70
CA GLU A 27 -1.35 3.75 10.64
C GLU A 27 -1.60 3.09 9.27
N GLY A 28 -0.88 2.00 8.96
CA GLY A 28 -1.07 1.24 7.72
C GLY A 28 -2.46 0.62 7.61
N ARG A 29 -2.90 -0.08 8.67
CA ARG A 29 -4.25 -0.67 8.75
C ARG A 29 -5.35 0.37 8.80
N ALA A 30 -5.14 1.49 9.48
CA ALA A 30 -6.08 2.60 9.48
C ALA A 30 -6.29 3.16 8.06
N LEU A 31 -5.21 3.42 7.33
CA LEU A 31 -5.29 3.90 5.95
C LEU A 31 -6.03 2.91 5.04
N GLU A 32 -5.71 1.62 5.15
CA GLU A 32 -6.41 0.55 4.42
C GLU A 32 -7.92 0.58 4.70
N SER A 33 -8.32 0.77 5.97
CA SER A 33 -9.73 0.82 6.38
C SER A 33 -10.49 2.01 5.79
N TYR A 34 -9.81 3.14 5.58
CA TYR A 34 -10.44 4.36 5.05
C TYR A 34 -10.83 4.24 3.58
N LEU A 35 -10.19 3.31 2.86
CA LEU A 35 -10.45 2.98 1.45
C LEU A 35 -11.56 1.91 1.31
N SER A 36 -12.55 1.93 2.20
CA SER A 36 -13.56 0.87 2.35
C SER A 36 -14.33 0.55 1.05
N ASN A 37 -14.47 1.54 0.16
CA ASN A 37 -15.25 1.43 -1.07
C ASN A 37 -14.40 1.20 -2.33
N ALA A 38 -13.09 1.06 -2.20
CA ALA A 38 -12.22 0.71 -3.32
C ALA A 38 -12.63 -0.67 -3.87
N LYS A 39 -12.64 -0.83 -5.21
CA LYS A 39 -13.00 -2.08 -5.88
C LYS A 39 -12.18 -3.28 -5.37
N SER A 40 -10.91 -3.05 -5.05
CA SER A 40 -10.04 -3.98 -4.34
C SER A 40 -9.00 -3.22 -3.56
N ARG A 41 -8.55 -3.75 -2.41
CA ARG A 41 -7.38 -3.26 -1.67
C ARG A 41 -6.34 -4.36 -1.59
N SER A 42 -5.13 -4.07 -2.01
CA SER A 42 -3.98 -4.95 -1.85
C SER A 42 -3.00 -4.27 -0.89
N PHE A 43 -2.83 -4.82 0.30
CA PHE A 43 -1.80 -4.37 1.25
C PHE A 43 -0.61 -5.32 1.17
N VAL A 44 0.50 -4.85 0.64
CA VAL A 44 1.73 -5.62 0.47
C VAL A 44 2.75 -5.19 1.53
N ALA A 45 3.08 -6.13 2.41
CA ALA A 45 4.07 -5.97 3.46
C ALA A 45 5.47 -6.29 2.94
N LEU A 46 6.43 -5.39 3.19
CA LEU A 46 7.85 -5.60 2.92
C LEU A 46 8.59 -5.74 4.25
N GLU A 47 8.84 -6.99 4.65
CA GLU A 47 9.31 -7.37 5.99
C GLU A 47 10.67 -6.75 6.40
N THR A 48 11.51 -6.44 5.42
CA THR A 48 12.86 -5.92 5.65
C THR A 48 13.00 -4.40 5.46
N VAL A 49 11.92 -3.73 5.05
CA VAL A 49 11.91 -2.32 4.63
C VAL A 49 11.29 -1.42 5.71
N GLY A 50 11.82 -0.21 5.84
CA GLY A 50 11.34 0.82 6.76
C GLY A 50 10.32 1.79 6.15
N HIS A 51 10.50 3.08 6.45
CA HIS A 51 9.51 4.12 6.19
C HIS A 51 9.33 4.46 4.71
N TYR A 52 10.36 4.27 3.87
CA TYR A 52 10.30 4.74 2.50
C TYR A 52 10.70 3.66 1.49
N PRO A 53 9.80 2.68 1.25
CA PRO A 53 10.05 1.56 0.36
C PRO A 53 10.64 1.88 -1.01
N PRO A 54 10.21 2.94 -1.74
CA PRO A 54 10.76 3.25 -3.05
C PRO A 54 12.27 3.53 -3.06
N MET A 55 12.84 3.98 -1.93
CA MET A 55 14.28 4.22 -1.81
C MET A 55 15.05 3.05 -1.21
N GLU A 56 14.40 2.25 -0.37
CA GLU A 56 15.05 1.14 0.34
C GLU A 56 15.04 -0.16 -0.49
N SER A 57 14.04 -0.36 -1.33
CA SER A 57 13.93 -1.52 -2.22
C SER A 57 13.23 -1.16 -3.54
N PRO A 58 13.89 -0.34 -4.39
CA PRO A 58 13.28 0.21 -5.59
C PRO A 58 12.80 -0.85 -6.58
N GLU A 59 13.56 -1.94 -6.78
CA GLU A 59 13.19 -3.01 -7.70
C GLU A 59 11.95 -3.76 -7.23
N ALA A 60 11.86 -4.09 -5.93
CA ALA A 60 10.69 -4.75 -5.38
C ALA A 60 9.43 -3.89 -5.52
N VAL A 61 9.55 -2.58 -5.29
CA VAL A 61 8.44 -1.64 -5.49
C VAL A 61 8.04 -1.56 -6.97
N ALA A 62 9.01 -1.48 -7.89
CA ALA A 62 8.75 -1.45 -9.32
C ALA A 62 8.02 -2.71 -9.81
N ASP A 63 8.48 -3.89 -9.38
CA ASP A 63 7.88 -5.18 -9.72
C ASP A 63 6.43 -5.27 -9.21
N LEU A 64 6.17 -4.81 -7.97
CA LEU A 64 4.82 -4.78 -7.40
C LEU A 64 3.88 -3.85 -8.17
N ILE A 65 4.37 -2.69 -8.61
CA ILE A 65 3.60 -1.74 -9.42
C ILE A 65 3.31 -2.33 -10.80
N ASP A 66 4.31 -2.89 -11.49
CA ASP A 66 4.12 -3.51 -12.80
C ASP A 66 3.13 -4.68 -12.73
N ALA A 67 3.28 -5.57 -11.75
CA ALA A 67 2.35 -6.67 -11.52
C ALA A 67 0.92 -6.17 -11.26
N TYR A 68 0.78 -5.12 -10.46
CA TYR A 68 -0.53 -4.54 -10.14
C TYR A 68 -1.22 -3.95 -11.37
N ILE A 69 -0.48 -3.18 -12.19
CA ILE A 69 -1.01 -2.56 -13.41
C ILE A 69 -1.38 -3.63 -14.45
N ARG A 70 -0.60 -4.70 -14.56
CA ARG A 70 -0.86 -5.77 -15.53
C ARG A 70 -2.02 -6.68 -15.17
N ARG A 71 -2.35 -6.82 -13.88
CA ARG A 71 -3.44 -7.68 -13.41
C ARG A 71 -4.79 -7.37 -14.06
N ASP A 72 -5.04 -6.09 -14.34
CA ASP A 72 -6.32 -5.59 -14.83
C ASP A 72 -6.28 -5.23 -16.34
N ARG A 73 -5.24 -5.66 -17.07
CA ARG A 73 -5.12 -5.57 -18.53
C ARG A 73 -5.70 -6.78 -19.25
#